data_AF-A0A847SS32-F1
#
_entry.id   AF-A0A847SS32-F1
#
_cell.length_a   1.000
_cell.length_b   1.000
_cell.length_c   1.000
_cell.angle_alpha   90.00
_cell.angle_beta   90.00
_cell.angle_gamma   90.00
#
_symmetry.space_group_name_H-M   'P 1'
#
loop_
_entity.id
_entity.type
_entity.pdbx_description
1 polymer ?
#
loop_
_entity_poly.entity_id
_entity_poly.type
_entity_poly.pdbx_seq_one_letter_code
_entity_poly.pdbx_strand_id
1 'polypeptide(L)'
;MLQRLSYCLLLLISLPALAQKATENLHFTSSKQQLIAVYKGTIFVNGNKTYQLSPDKIVYNSRRNRLIEDGGNVFLFLEVTAAPNKNRLIVFGINNSIADSLLTAVASDVKDYDHDGQLEFGGSEAPKPHPSADSIYYLPSRFYEIKKGRINVDAEYTEKIDKKVNGVYLADPLDSNGNCCKAIPKTKGRPK
;
A
#
# COMPACT_ATOMS: atom_id res chain seq x y z
N MET A 1 -2.89 7.95 61.95
CA MET A 1 -3.31 8.86 60.87
C MET A 1 -2.19 9.11 59.84
N LEU A 2 -1.35 8.10 59.52
CA LEU A 2 -0.25 8.24 58.53
C LEU A 2 -0.23 7.15 57.44
N GLN A 3 -0.94 6.03 57.58
CA GLN A 3 -0.85 4.90 56.65
C GLN A 3 -1.75 4.98 55.41
N ARG A 4 -2.68 5.93 55.35
CA ARG A 4 -3.61 6.06 54.21
C ARG A 4 -3.14 7.02 53.11
N LEU A 5 -2.08 7.80 53.34
CA LEU A 5 -1.53 8.71 52.32
C LEU A 5 -0.49 8.04 51.40
N SER A 6 0.21 6.99 51.85
CA SER A 6 1.29 6.37 51.07
C SER A 6 0.82 5.55 49.86
N TYR A 7 -0.45 5.12 49.82
CA TYR A 7 -0.96 4.34 48.68
C TYR A 7 -1.49 5.20 47.52
N CYS A 8 -1.81 6.48 47.76
CA CYS A 8 -2.21 7.40 46.69
C CYS A 8 -1.02 7.93 45.88
N LEU A 9 0.18 7.98 46.48
CA LEU A 9 1.39 8.46 45.78
C LEU A 9 1.95 7.43 44.78
N LEU A 10 1.70 6.13 44.98
CA LEU A 10 2.17 5.06 44.10
C LEU A 10 1.31 4.88 42.83
N LEU A 11 0.09 5.44 42.79
CA LEU A 11 -0.79 5.41 41.61
C LEU A 11 -0.49 6.53 40.59
N LEU A 12 0.29 7.54 40.97
CA LEU A 12 0.64 8.68 40.09
C LEU A 12 1.91 8.45 39.27
N ILE A 13 2.73 7.45 39.61
CA ILE A 13 4.01 7.18 38.92
C ILE A 13 3.80 6.30 37.67
N SER A 14 2.66 5.63 37.54
CA SER A 14 2.35 4.72 36.42
C SER A 14 1.67 5.38 35.21
N LEU A 15 1.50 6.72 35.19
CA LEU A 15 0.61 7.39 34.23
C LEU A 15 1.21 8.24 33.08
N PRO A 16 2.50 8.17 32.68
CA PRO A 16 2.90 8.74 31.40
C PRO A 16 3.13 7.66 30.33
N ALA A 17 2.37 6.55 30.33
CA ALA A 17 2.48 5.51 29.29
C ALA A 17 1.35 5.53 28.26
N LEU A 18 0.31 6.35 28.44
CA LEU A 18 -0.90 6.32 27.60
C LEU A 18 -1.22 7.70 27.00
N ALA A 19 -0.26 8.28 26.28
CA ALA A 19 -0.52 9.39 25.36
C ALA A 19 0.60 9.58 24.33
N GLN A 20 1.18 8.48 23.80
CA GLN A 20 1.92 8.61 22.55
C GLN A 20 0.90 8.89 21.44
N LYS A 21 0.69 10.18 21.18
CA LYS A 21 -0.08 10.67 20.03
C LYS A 21 0.48 9.95 18.79
N ALA A 22 -0.41 9.36 17.98
CA ALA A 22 0.00 8.68 16.76
C ALA A 22 0.93 9.61 15.97
N THR A 23 2.11 9.10 15.61
CA THR A 23 3.10 9.86 14.84
C THR A 23 2.52 10.12 13.45
N GLU A 24 1.92 11.29 13.24
CA GLU A 24 1.46 11.80 11.93
C GLU A 24 2.64 12.31 11.09
N ASN A 25 3.81 11.69 11.25
CA ASN A 25 5.03 12.06 10.57
C ASN A 25 5.82 10.84 10.11
N LEU A 26 6.37 10.94 8.91
CA LEU A 26 7.36 10.02 8.37
C LEU A 26 8.61 10.81 8.01
N HIS A 27 9.76 10.20 8.23
CA HIS A 27 11.05 10.76 7.84
C HIS A 27 11.86 9.70 7.14
N PHE A 28 12.43 10.07 5.99
CA PHE A 28 13.28 9.23 5.19
C PHE A 28 14.47 10.02 4.69
N THR A 29 15.56 9.32 4.44
CA THR A 29 16.76 9.87 3.82
C THR A 29 17.15 8.97 2.67
N SER A 30 17.27 9.53 1.46
CA SER A 30 17.72 8.75 0.31
C SER A 30 19.24 8.61 0.29
N SER A 31 19.77 7.69 -0.53
CA SER A 31 21.22 7.54 -0.77
C SER A 31 21.86 8.82 -1.33
N LYS A 32 21.06 9.68 -1.97
CA LYS A 32 21.45 11.01 -2.47
C LYS A 32 21.37 12.12 -1.41
N GLN A 33 21.21 11.76 -0.14
CA GLN A 33 21.07 12.70 0.99
C GLN A 33 19.86 13.64 0.88
N GLN A 34 18.84 13.27 0.09
CA GLN A 34 17.60 14.03 0.08
C GLN A 34 16.82 13.70 1.35
N LEU A 35 16.37 14.72 2.05
CA LEU A 35 15.54 14.60 3.25
C LEU A 35 14.08 14.63 2.84
N ILE A 36 13.39 13.50 2.98
CA ILE A 36 11.97 13.39 2.65
C ILE A 36 11.19 13.27 3.95
N ALA A 37 10.30 14.23 4.19
CA ALA A 37 9.39 14.21 5.34
C ALA A 37 7.95 14.20 4.84
N VAL A 38 7.09 13.42 5.50
CA VAL A 38 5.65 13.41 5.25
C VAL A 38 4.96 13.79 6.53
N TYR A 39 4.17 14.86 6.51
CA TYR A 39 3.48 15.36 7.70
C TYR A 39 2.10 15.88 7.30
N LYS A 40 1.05 15.36 7.94
CA LYS A 40 -0.36 15.72 7.68
C LYS A 40 -0.74 15.72 6.19
N GLY A 41 -0.34 14.67 5.47
CA GLY A 41 -0.59 14.50 4.04
C GLY A 41 0.30 15.36 3.14
N THR A 42 1.16 16.22 3.70
CA THR A 42 2.11 17.03 2.92
C THR A 42 3.44 16.29 2.77
N ILE A 43 3.96 16.22 1.54
CA ILE A 43 5.30 15.72 1.24
C ILE A 43 6.25 16.90 1.14
N PHE A 44 7.30 16.87 1.95
CA PHE A 44 8.41 17.80 1.92
C PHE A 44 9.66 17.10 1.42
N VAL A 45 10.40 17.75 0.53
CA VAL A 45 11.72 17.28 0.08
C VAL A 45 12.73 18.40 0.29
N ASN A 46 13.77 18.13 1.07
CA ASN A 46 14.78 19.11 1.49
C ASN A 46 14.14 20.36 2.13
N GLY A 47 13.08 20.17 2.92
CA GLY A 47 12.33 21.25 3.58
C GLY A 47 11.32 21.98 2.70
N ASN A 48 11.35 21.78 1.38
CA ASN A 48 10.38 22.40 0.47
C ASN A 48 9.10 21.58 0.41
N LYS A 49 7.94 22.23 0.47
CA LYS A 49 6.65 21.58 0.21
C LYS A 49 6.56 21.24 -1.28
N THR A 50 6.31 19.97 -1.60
CA THR A 50 6.31 19.48 -2.98
C THR A 50 4.96 18.90 -3.41
N TYR A 51 4.25 18.25 -2.49
CA TYR A 51 2.97 17.61 -2.77
C TYR A 51 2.05 17.68 -1.56
N GLN A 52 0.73 17.70 -1.79
CA GLN A 52 -0.29 17.63 -0.74
C GLN A 52 -1.34 16.59 -1.10
N LEU A 53 -1.47 15.54 -0.29
CA LEU A 53 -2.65 14.69 -0.26
C LEU A 53 -3.74 15.43 0.51
N SER A 54 -4.86 15.72 -0.15
CA SER A 54 -6.03 16.34 0.47
C SER A 54 -7.28 15.52 0.12
N PRO A 55 -7.96 14.88 1.09
CA PRO A 55 -7.64 14.88 2.53
C PRO A 55 -6.43 13.98 2.88
N ASP A 56 -5.88 14.14 4.09
CA ASP A 56 -4.86 13.21 4.61
C ASP A 56 -5.51 11.85 4.91
N LYS A 57 -5.08 10.85 4.16
CA LYS A 57 -5.53 9.45 4.29
C LYS A 57 -4.38 8.50 4.61
N ILE A 58 -3.20 9.02 4.94
CA ILE A 58 -1.99 8.21 5.11
C ILE A 58 -2.11 7.32 6.35
N VAL A 59 -1.76 6.05 6.19
CA VAL A 59 -1.62 5.08 7.27
C VAL A 59 -0.19 5.17 7.81
N TYR A 60 0.11 6.17 8.64
CA TYR A 60 1.49 6.50 9.06
C TYR A 60 2.25 5.34 9.70
N ASN A 61 1.57 4.48 10.45
CA ASN A 61 2.19 3.32 11.08
C ASN A 61 2.41 2.12 10.13
N SER A 62 2.08 2.25 8.84
CA SER A 62 2.28 1.15 7.88
C SER A 62 3.77 0.91 7.60
N ARG A 63 4.17 -0.36 7.67
CA ARG A 63 5.51 -0.82 7.23
C ARG A 63 5.73 -0.72 5.71
N ARG A 64 4.66 -0.47 4.95
CA ARG A 64 4.73 -0.27 3.49
C ARG A 64 5.14 1.16 3.14
N ASN A 65 5.08 2.08 4.11
CA ASN A 65 5.63 3.41 3.95
C ASN A 65 7.15 3.31 3.93
N ARG A 66 7.77 3.47 2.76
CA ARG A 66 9.23 3.34 2.63
C ARG A 66 9.75 4.04 1.39
N LEU A 67 11.05 4.31 1.40
CA LEU A 67 11.79 4.61 0.18
C LEU A 67 12.28 3.32 -0.46
N ILE A 68 12.22 3.29 -1.79
CA ILE A 68 12.94 2.31 -2.60
C ILE A 68 13.76 3.05 -3.64
N GLU A 69 14.99 2.59 -3.80
CA GLU A 69 15.93 3.16 -4.73
C GLU A 69 16.37 2.10 -5.73
N ASP A 70 16.26 2.42 -7.01
CA ASP A 70 16.68 1.53 -8.09
C ASP A 70 17.16 2.36 -9.29
N GLY A 71 18.23 1.93 -9.94
CA GLY A 71 18.82 2.64 -11.09
C GLY A 71 19.11 4.13 -10.84
N GLY A 72 19.43 4.50 -9.58
CA GLY A 72 19.63 5.88 -9.17
C GLY A 72 18.36 6.73 -9.07
N ASN A 73 17.16 6.15 -9.20
CA ASN A 73 15.88 6.83 -8.95
C ASN A 73 15.40 6.52 -7.53
N VAL A 74 14.66 7.45 -6.94
CA VAL A 74 14.11 7.34 -5.59
C VAL A 74 12.59 7.31 -5.67
N PHE A 75 11.99 6.28 -5.10
CA PHE A 75 10.54 6.07 -5.06
C PHE A 75 10.05 6.08 -3.63
N LEU A 76 9.14 6.99 -3.30
CA LEU A 76 8.44 7.03 -2.03
C LEU A 76 7.12 6.29 -2.14
N PHE A 77 6.96 5.25 -1.33
CA PHE A 77 5.72 4.49 -1.20
C PHE A 77 4.97 4.97 0.02
N LEU A 78 3.68 5.30 -0.15
CA LEU A 78 2.78 5.69 0.95
C LEU A 78 1.49 4.87 0.89
N GLU A 79 1.20 4.17 1.98
CA GLU A 79 -0.08 3.50 2.15
C GLU A 79 -1.14 4.50 2.59
N VAL A 80 -2.28 4.50 1.90
CA VAL A 80 -3.44 5.33 2.21
C VAL A 80 -4.70 4.50 2.36
N THR A 81 -5.59 4.95 3.24
CA THR A 81 -6.91 4.34 3.42
C THR A 81 -7.80 4.57 2.20
N ALA A 82 -8.55 3.53 1.81
CA ALA A 82 -9.49 3.59 0.69
C ALA A 82 -10.81 2.86 0.96
N ALA A 83 -11.21 2.80 2.24
CA ALA A 83 -12.44 2.16 2.68
C ALA A 83 -13.65 2.60 1.82
N PRO A 84 -14.54 1.65 1.43
CA PRO A 84 -14.58 0.24 1.84
C PRO A 84 -13.62 -0.69 1.06
N ASN A 85 -12.89 -0.18 0.08
CA ASN A 85 -11.93 -0.97 -0.69
C ASN A 85 -10.65 -1.24 0.12
N LYS A 86 -9.81 -2.15 -0.38
CA LYS A 86 -8.46 -2.31 0.19
C LYS A 86 -7.69 -0.99 0.10
N ASN A 87 -6.83 -0.76 1.08
CA ASN A 87 -5.92 0.38 1.09
C ASN A 87 -5.14 0.47 -0.23
N ARG A 88 -4.68 1.68 -0.55
CA ARG A 88 -3.87 1.94 -1.73
C ARG A 88 -2.44 2.20 -1.35
N LEU A 89 -1.54 1.86 -2.27
CA LEU A 89 -0.15 2.25 -2.23
C LEU A 89 0.06 3.30 -3.32
N ILE A 90 0.25 4.55 -2.92
CA ILE A 90 0.60 5.63 -3.84
C ILE A 90 2.12 5.67 -3.94
N VAL A 91 2.63 5.72 -5.16
CA VAL A 91 4.06 5.76 -5.43
C VAL A 91 4.42 7.11 -6.01
N PHE A 92 5.37 7.78 -5.36
CA PHE A 92 5.91 9.06 -5.80
C PHE A 92 7.35 8.87 -6.30
N GLY A 93 7.69 9.50 -7.42
CA GLY A 93 9.07 9.68 -7.84
C GLY A 93 9.64 10.92 -7.16
N ILE A 94 10.83 10.82 -6.59
CA ILE A 94 11.53 11.95 -5.98
C ILE A 94 12.66 12.38 -6.91
N ASN A 95 12.48 13.51 -7.60
CA ASN A 95 13.44 14.07 -8.54
C ASN A 95 13.63 15.56 -8.31
N ASN A 96 14.87 16.05 -8.36
CA ASN A 96 15.21 17.48 -8.24
C ASN A 96 14.52 18.18 -7.05
N SER A 97 14.41 17.49 -5.91
CA SER A 97 13.70 17.97 -4.71
C SER A 97 12.19 18.18 -4.89
N ILE A 98 11.56 17.45 -5.80
CA ILE A 98 10.11 17.44 -6.06
C ILE A 98 9.60 16.00 -5.92
N ALA A 99 8.38 15.85 -5.41
CA ALA A 99 7.68 14.57 -5.35
C ALA A 99 6.53 14.56 -6.37
N ASP A 100 6.61 13.67 -7.35
CA ASP A 100 5.59 13.51 -8.40
C ASP A 100 4.87 12.17 -8.23
N SER A 101 3.53 12.19 -8.18
CA SER A 101 2.74 10.96 -8.14
C SER A 101 2.91 10.21 -9.46
N LEU A 102 3.39 8.97 -9.41
CA LEU A 102 3.62 8.13 -10.57
C LEU A 102 2.41 7.23 -10.84
N LEU A 103 1.95 6.53 -9.80
CA LEU A 103 0.83 5.61 -9.90
C LEU A 103 0.23 5.28 -8.54
N THR A 104 -0.90 4.56 -8.58
CA THR A 104 -1.55 4.00 -7.41
C THR A 104 -1.83 2.51 -7.64
N ALA A 105 -1.52 1.68 -6.64
CA ALA A 105 -1.78 0.25 -6.65
C ALA A 105 -2.62 -0.18 -5.44
N VAL A 106 -3.16 -1.40 -5.47
CA VAL A 106 -3.67 -2.04 -4.25
C VAL A 106 -2.50 -2.20 -3.27
N ALA A 107 -2.71 -1.84 -2.00
CA ALA A 107 -1.66 -1.95 -1.00
C ALA A 107 -1.23 -3.41 -0.78
N SER A 108 0.07 -3.63 -0.94
CA SER A 108 0.75 -4.91 -0.72
C SER A 108 2.15 -4.65 -0.19
N ASP A 109 2.80 -5.68 0.32
CA ASP A 109 4.23 -5.60 0.57
C ASP A 109 4.97 -5.42 -0.77
N VAL A 110 6.07 -4.66 -0.72
CA VAL A 110 6.99 -4.44 -1.84
C VAL A 110 8.17 -5.39 -1.66
N LYS A 111 8.22 -6.47 -2.42
CA LYS A 111 9.19 -7.58 -2.28
C LYS A 111 9.30 -8.37 -3.57
N ASP A 112 10.37 -9.14 -3.66
CA ASP A 112 10.61 -10.13 -4.72
C ASP A 112 9.72 -11.36 -4.51
N TYR A 113 8.62 -11.44 -5.25
CA TYR A 113 7.61 -12.50 -5.15
C TYR A 113 7.92 -13.72 -6.01
N ASP A 114 8.62 -13.55 -7.14
CA ASP A 114 8.91 -14.62 -8.09
C ASP A 114 10.39 -15.03 -8.12
N HIS A 115 11.21 -14.42 -7.27
CA HIS A 115 12.61 -14.72 -7.02
C HIS A 115 13.54 -14.39 -8.19
N ASP A 116 13.20 -13.37 -8.98
CA ASP A 116 14.00 -12.89 -10.11
C ASP A 116 14.96 -11.74 -9.72
N GLY A 117 14.92 -11.31 -8.45
CA GLY A 117 15.74 -10.25 -7.89
C GLY A 117 15.16 -8.84 -8.08
N GLN A 118 13.99 -8.70 -8.69
CA GLN A 118 13.26 -7.45 -8.76
C GLN A 118 12.23 -7.37 -7.63
N LEU A 119 11.68 -6.18 -7.41
CA LEU A 119 10.67 -5.97 -6.38
C LEU A 119 9.33 -5.71 -7.03
N GLU A 120 8.33 -6.51 -6.69
CA GLU A 120 6.97 -6.33 -7.15
C GLU A 120 6.05 -5.82 -6.05
N PHE A 121 4.97 -5.20 -6.48
CA PHE A 121 3.91 -4.73 -5.62
C PHE A 121 2.60 -4.59 -6.39
N GLY A 122 1.49 -4.51 -5.67
CA GLY A 122 0.14 -4.48 -6.23
C GLY A 122 -0.67 -5.70 -5.84
N GLY A 123 -1.76 -5.94 -6.56
CA GLY A 123 -2.66 -7.03 -6.27
C GLY A 123 -4.08 -6.78 -6.73
N SER A 124 -5.03 -7.46 -6.09
CA SER A 124 -6.45 -7.41 -6.42
C SER A 124 -7.29 -6.91 -5.24
N GLU A 125 -8.51 -6.48 -5.54
CA GLU A 125 -9.51 -6.16 -4.53
C GLU A 125 -9.93 -7.36 -3.68
N ALA A 126 -10.80 -7.12 -2.70
CA ALA A 126 -11.54 -8.19 -2.04
C ALA A 126 -12.56 -8.82 -3.03
N PRO A 127 -12.72 -10.15 -3.03
CA PRO A 127 -13.73 -10.80 -3.86
C PRO A 127 -15.13 -10.36 -3.43
N LYS A 128 -16.00 -10.10 -4.40
CA LYS A 128 -17.43 -9.85 -4.15
C LYS A 128 -18.20 -11.17 -4.22
N PRO A 129 -19.20 -11.37 -3.34
CA PRO A 129 -20.07 -12.54 -3.43
C PRO A 129 -20.87 -12.51 -4.74
N HIS A 130 -21.06 -13.67 -5.34
CA HIS A 130 -21.89 -13.84 -6.52
C HIS A 130 -23.20 -14.55 -6.14
N PRO A 131 -24.37 -14.17 -6.69
CA PRO A 131 -25.65 -14.79 -6.32
C PRO A 131 -25.73 -16.30 -6.63
N SER A 132 -25.16 -16.73 -7.76
CA SER A 132 -25.02 -18.16 -8.09
C SER A 132 -23.89 -18.80 -7.30
N ALA A 133 -24.16 -19.97 -6.69
CA ALA A 133 -23.20 -20.74 -5.91
C ALA A 133 -22.03 -21.30 -6.75
N ASP A 134 -22.27 -21.52 -8.04
CA ASP A 134 -21.31 -22.13 -8.97
C ASP A 134 -20.50 -21.10 -9.76
N SER A 135 -20.69 -19.81 -9.47
CA SER A 135 -20.02 -18.72 -10.16
C SER A 135 -19.33 -17.77 -9.18
N ILE A 136 -18.32 -17.07 -9.67
CA ILE A 136 -17.68 -15.95 -8.98
C ILE A 136 -17.53 -14.81 -9.99
N TYR A 137 -17.44 -13.57 -9.51
CA TYR A 137 -16.94 -12.50 -10.35
C TYR A 137 -15.43 -12.66 -10.53
N TYR A 138 -14.95 -12.50 -11.76
CA TYR A 138 -13.52 -12.43 -12.05
C TYR A 138 -12.87 -11.38 -11.15
N LEU A 139 -11.76 -11.70 -10.52
CA LEU A 139 -11.07 -10.78 -9.63
C LEU A 139 -9.75 -10.36 -10.31
N PRO A 140 -9.72 -9.22 -11.02
CA PRO A 140 -8.51 -8.78 -11.68
C PRO A 140 -7.48 -8.36 -10.65
N SER A 141 -6.25 -8.80 -10.85
CA SER A 141 -5.08 -8.24 -10.17
C SER A 141 -4.31 -7.30 -11.09
N ARG A 142 -3.46 -6.46 -10.48
CA ARG A 142 -2.47 -5.69 -11.22
C ARG A 142 -1.22 -5.55 -10.38
N PHE A 143 -0.12 -6.09 -10.89
CA PHE A 143 1.19 -5.99 -10.29
C PHE A 143 2.12 -5.09 -11.11
N TYR A 144 3.06 -4.49 -10.41
CA TYR A 144 4.11 -3.66 -10.96
C TYR A 144 5.45 -4.16 -10.45
N GLU A 145 6.47 -4.07 -11.29
CA GLU A 145 7.85 -4.44 -11.02
C GLU A 145 8.73 -3.19 -11.09
N ILE A 146 9.67 -3.06 -10.15
CA ILE A 146 10.68 -2.00 -10.14
C ILE A 146 11.95 -2.54 -10.78
N LYS A 147 12.35 -1.98 -11.93
CA LYS A 147 13.48 -2.47 -12.73
C LYS A 147 14.16 -1.35 -13.49
N LYS A 148 15.49 -1.24 -13.33
CA LYS A 148 16.35 -0.25 -14.02
C LYS A 148 15.87 1.19 -13.85
N GLY A 149 15.45 1.54 -12.64
CA GLY A 149 14.96 2.86 -12.25
C GLY A 149 13.59 3.21 -12.80
N ARG A 150 12.79 2.21 -13.18
CA ARG A 150 11.44 2.39 -13.71
C ARG A 150 10.47 1.45 -13.02
N ILE A 151 9.21 1.84 -13.02
CA ILE A 151 8.11 1.01 -12.55
C ILE A 151 7.29 0.62 -13.77
N ASN A 152 7.20 -0.67 -14.06
CA ASN A 152 6.46 -1.20 -15.20
C ASN A 152 5.38 -2.16 -14.71
N VAL A 153 4.35 -2.37 -15.53
CA VAL A 153 3.37 -3.42 -15.25
C VAL A 153 4.06 -4.77 -15.42
N ASP A 154 3.92 -5.61 -14.40
CA ASP A 154 4.35 -7.00 -14.48
C ASP A 154 3.20 -7.86 -15.01
N ALA A 155 3.13 -7.96 -16.34
CA ALA A 155 2.06 -8.68 -17.00
C ALA A 155 2.11 -10.19 -16.74
N GLU A 156 3.32 -10.77 -16.70
CA GLU A 156 3.51 -12.21 -16.50
C GLU A 156 3.10 -12.61 -15.09
N TYR A 157 3.56 -11.88 -14.07
CA TYR A 157 3.16 -12.15 -12.70
C TYR A 157 1.68 -11.87 -12.47
N THR A 158 1.12 -10.81 -13.07
CA THR A 158 -0.32 -10.53 -13.04
C THR A 158 -1.13 -11.70 -13.60
N GLU A 159 -0.77 -12.21 -14.78
CA GLU A 159 -1.45 -13.35 -15.40
C GLU A 159 -1.31 -14.62 -14.54
N LYS A 160 -0.13 -14.88 -13.98
CA LYS A 160 0.13 -16.00 -13.07
C LYS A 160 -0.77 -15.93 -11.83
N ILE A 161 -0.92 -14.76 -11.21
CA ILE A 161 -1.78 -14.58 -10.04
C ILE A 161 -3.25 -14.68 -10.41
N ASP A 162 -3.67 -14.11 -11.53
CA ASP A 162 -5.05 -14.21 -11.99
C ASP A 162 -5.44 -15.66 -12.28
N LYS A 163 -4.60 -16.43 -12.97
CA LYS A 163 -4.82 -17.87 -13.15
C LYS A 163 -4.88 -18.62 -11.82
N LYS A 164 -4.02 -18.26 -10.86
CA LYS A 164 -4.00 -18.89 -9.53
C LYS A 164 -5.28 -18.61 -8.74
N VAL A 165 -5.79 -17.36 -8.78
CA VAL A 165 -6.93 -16.91 -7.97
C VAL A 165 -8.27 -17.21 -8.62
N ASN A 166 -8.37 -16.98 -9.93
CA ASN A 166 -9.60 -17.11 -10.72
C ASN A 166 -9.70 -18.46 -11.44
N GLY A 167 -8.60 -19.20 -11.58
CA GLY A 167 -8.52 -20.42 -12.40
C GLY A 167 -8.31 -20.17 -13.89
N VAL A 168 -8.46 -18.93 -14.32
CA VAL A 168 -8.35 -18.48 -15.72
C VAL A 168 -7.83 -17.05 -15.71
N TYR A 169 -7.18 -16.66 -16.80
CA TYR A 169 -6.84 -15.27 -17.06
C TYR A 169 -7.78 -14.70 -18.13
N LEU A 170 -8.33 -13.51 -17.87
CA LEU A 170 -9.13 -12.77 -18.83
C LEU A 170 -8.44 -11.45 -19.14
N ALA A 171 -7.98 -11.29 -20.38
CA ALA A 171 -7.40 -10.03 -20.85
C ALA A 171 -8.40 -8.86 -20.79
N ASP A 172 -9.69 -9.16 -20.97
CA ASP A 172 -10.79 -8.22 -20.77
C ASP A 172 -11.75 -8.75 -19.69
N PRO A 173 -11.66 -8.23 -18.45
CA PRO A 173 -12.46 -8.70 -17.32
C PRO A 173 -13.83 -7.99 -17.20
N LEU A 174 -14.18 -7.05 -18.07
CA LEU A 174 -15.39 -6.22 -17.95
C LEU A 174 -16.63 -6.93 -18.48
N ASP A 175 -17.76 -6.87 -17.77
CA ASP A 175 -19.01 -7.46 -18.28
C ASP A 175 -19.54 -6.75 -19.55
N SER A 176 -20.65 -7.23 -20.12
CA SER A 176 -21.25 -6.65 -21.33
C SER A 176 -21.67 -5.18 -21.19
N ASN A 177 -21.76 -4.67 -19.96
CA ASN A 177 -22.08 -3.28 -19.65
C ASN A 177 -20.83 -2.45 -19.33
N GLY A 178 -19.63 -3.03 -19.49
CA GLY A 178 -18.36 -2.38 -19.17
C GLY A 178 -18.03 -2.35 -17.67
N ASN A 179 -18.80 -3.04 -16.82
CA ASN A 179 -18.59 -3.04 -15.38
C ASN A 179 -17.68 -4.18 -14.95
N CYS A 180 -16.80 -3.91 -13.99
CA CYS A 180 -16.07 -5.01 -13.37
C CYS A 180 -17.01 -5.81 -12.44
N CYS A 181 -17.15 -7.12 -12.62
CA CYS A 181 -16.39 -7.97 -13.55
C CYS A 181 -17.22 -9.13 -14.11
N LYS A 182 -16.78 -9.73 -15.23
CA LYS A 182 -17.41 -10.91 -15.83
C LYS A 182 -17.57 -12.02 -14.79
N ALA A 183 -18.71 -12.71 -14.81
CA ALA A 183 -18.89 -13.92 -14.02
C ALA A 183 -18.14 -15.09 -14.69
N ILE A 184 -17.44 -15.88 -13.88
CA ILE A 184 -16.73 -17.09 -14.32
C ILE A 184 -17.18 -18.28 -13.46
N PRO A 185 -17.08 -19.52 -13.98
CA PRO A 185 -17.31 -20.71 -13.17
C PRO A 185 -16.34 -20.75 -11.98
N LYS A 186 -16.85 -21.13 -10.82
CA LYS A 186 -16.02 -21.35 -9.63
C LYS A 186 -15.14 -22.58 -9.85
N THR A 187 -13.83 -22.44 -9.68
CA THR A 187 -12.91 -23.58 -9.78
C THR A 187 -13.14 -24.59 -8.66
N LYS A 188 -13.15 -25.88 -9.01
CA LYS A 188 -13.18 -26.97 -8.03
C LYS A 188 -11.84 -26.99 -7.29
N GLY A 189 -11.83 -26.64 -6.00
CA GLY A 189 -10.63 -26.68 -5.16
C GLY A 189 -10.30 -25.41 -4.38
N ARG A 190 -11.10 -24.34 -4.45
CA ARG A 190 -10.92 -23.20 -3.56
C ARG A 190 -11.27 -23.60 -2.11
N PRO A 191 -10.32 -23.56 -1.15
CA PRO A 191 -10.67 -23.72 0.26
C PRO A 191 -11.67 -22.63 0.64
N LYS A 192 -12.67 -22.98 1.45
CA LYS A 192 -13.61 -22.01 2.03
C LYS A 192 -12.88 -20.97 2.86
#